data_AF-A0A7X8W944-F1
#
_entry.id   AF-A0A7X8W944-F1
#
_cell.length_a   1.000
_cell.length_b   1.000
_cell.length_c   1.000
_cell.angle_alpha   90.00
_cell.angle_beta   90.00
_cell.angle_gamma   90.00
#
_symmetry.space_group_name_H-M   'P 1'
#
loop_
_entity.id
_entity.type
_entity.pdbx_description
1 polymer ?
#
loop_
_entity_poly.entity_id
_entity_poly.type
_entity_poly.pdbx_seq_one_letter_code
_entity_poly.pdbx_strand_id
1 'polypeptide(L)'
;MDLVQEYYDLVVPYLEKYDYDSDEFKNKYHFTGELGAIYQKEQTIFQVWSPVAENVEVLFYGIWEKDYRIPEIPKEIWQMQKIENGAWQYKAESDLHLGIYLYRVTYFNGKQKTCVDPYAKACTINSGYTVIFDPKTVRLDQESKPRKVFTDAINAVIYEASIRDLTIYPHTDIKYKGKYLGLTETNKTNQEGKPVGLDYIKSLGVTHLQLLPFYDFATVDESNPFATYNWGYDPVNYNVPEGSFSLYPENPLARIIELKMMIQALHQNDIGVIMDVVYNHVYTVETHPFTILVPGYYFRHYPNHKLANGTFCGNEVASERSMVRRYIVDSVLYWTNEFKINGFRFDLMGILDVETISQIRQELNQIDQNIIMLGEGWNMGDILPIAKKAIPENSAKLKGVSFFNDQFRNAVRGN
;
A
#
# COMPACT_ATOMS: atom_id res chain seq x y z
N MET A 1 -12.50 -26.59 -3.13
CA MET A 1 -11.80 -26.61 -4.43
C MET A 1 -10.42 -26.01 -4.22
N ASP A 2 -9.46 -26.39 -5.05
CA ASP A 2 -8.10 -25.82 -5.00
C ASP A 2 -8.15 -24.37 -5.51
N LEU A 3 -7.85 -23.40 -4.64
CA LEU A 3 -7.86 -21.96 -4.96
C LEU A 3 -6.96 -21.65 -6.17
N VAL A 4 -5.86 -22.38 -6.31
CA VAL A 4 -4.92 -22.23 -7.42
C VAL A 4 -5.57 -22.63 -8.74
N GLN A 5 -6.31 -23.73 -8.77
CA GLN A 5 -7.03 -24.15 -9.97
C GLN A 5 -8.14 -23.16 -10.33
N GLU A 6 -8.89 -22.67 -9.34
CA GLU A 6 -9.93 -21.66 -9.57
C GLU A 6 -9.37 -20.34 -10.13
N TYR A 7 -8.14 -19.98 -9.75
CA TYR A 7 -7.44 -18.83 -10.31
C TYR A 7 -7.17 -19.02 -11.80
N TYR A 8 -6.56 -20.14 -12.21
CA TYR A 8 -6.24 -20.36 -13.62
C TYR A 8 -7.50 -20.54 -14.48
N ASP A 9 -8.54 -21.21 -13.95
CA ASP A 9 -9.85 -21.33 -14.61
C ASP A 9 -10.49 -19.95 -14.86
N LEU A 10 -10.25 -18.99 -13.96
CA LEU A 10 -10.72 -17.61 -14.13
C LEU A 10 -9.83 -16.83 -15.10
N VAL A 11 -8.51 -16.92 -14.99
CA VAL A 11 -7.55 -16.00 -15.61
C VAL A 11 -7.16 -16.39 -17.04
N VAL A 12 -6.94 -17.68 -17.32
CA VAL A 12 -6.44 -18.15 -18.62
C VAL A 12 -7.31 -17.68 -19.79
N PRO A 13 -8.66 -17.75 -19.73
CA PRO A 13 -9.50 -17.26 -20.82
C PRO A 13 -9.33 -15.77 -21.13
N TYR A 14 -8.94 -14.95 -20.14
CA TYR A 14 -8.66 -13.53 -20.35
C TYR A 14 -7.28 -13.31 -20.96
N LEU A 15 -6.27 -14.07 -20.53
CA LEU A 15 -4.92 -14.02 -21.12
C LEU A 15 -4.91 -14.47 -22.59
N GLU A 16 -5.80 -15.40 -22.97
CA GLU A 16 -5.97 -15.81 -24.37
C GLU A 16 -6.73 -14.77 -25.20
N LYS A 17 -7.63 -14.00 -24.57
CA LYS A 17 -8.49 -13.02 -25.24
C LYS A 17 -7.85 -11.64 -25.38
N TYR A 18 -7.03 -11.22 -24.41
CA TYR A 18 -6.48 -9.87 -24.34
C TYR A 18 -4.95 -9.88 -24.34
N ASP A 19 -4.37 -9.12 -25.27
CA ASP A 19 -2.96 -8.75 -25.20
C ASP A 19 -2.81 -7.51 -24.31
N TYR A 20 -2.65 -7.73 -23.00
CA TYR A 20 -2.52 -6.66 -22.00
C TYR A 20 -1.25 -5.83 -22.13
N ASP A 21 -0.24 -6.34 -22.87
CA ASP A 21 1.04 -5.66 -23.08
C ASP A 21 1.05 -4.82 -24.37
N SER A 22 -0.02 -4.88 -25.17
CA SER A 22 -0.18 -4.11 -26.40
C SER A 22 -0.49 -2.63 -26.15
N ASP A 23 0.02 -1.77 -27.04
CA ASP A 23 -0.37 -0.37 -27.12
C ASP A 23 -1.87 -0.20 -27.44
N GLU A 24 -2.49 -1.15 -28.15
CA GLU A 24 -3.92 -1.13 -28.43
C GLU A 24 -4.75 -1.21 -27.14
N PHE A 25 -4.46 -2.21 -26.28
CA PHE A 25 -5.15 -2.35 -25.00
C PHE A 25 -4.93 -1.12 -24.12
N LYS A 26 -3.68 -0.64 -24.03
CA LYS A 26 -3.33 0.58 -23.30
C LYS A 26 -4.11 1.79 -23.81
N ASN A 27 -4.09 2.09 -25.11
CA ASN A 27 -4.74 3.27 -25.68
C ASN A 27 -6.26 3.21 -25.53
N LYS A 28 -6.84 2.01 -25.54
CA LYS A 28 -8.28 1.82 -25.38
C LYS A 28 -8.74 1.98 -23.93
N TYR A 29 -7.99 1.42 -22.97
CA TYR A 29 -8.46 1.26 -21.59
C TYR A 29 -7.66 2.02 -20.53
N HIS A 30 -6.62 2.76 -20.87
CA HIS A 30 -5.99 3.65 -19.90
C HIS A 30 -7.00 4.71 -19.46
N PHE A 31 -7.37 4.68 -18.18
CA PHE A 31 -8.29 5.62 -17.57
C PHE A 31 -7.49 6.66 -16.79
N THR A 32 -7.87 7.92 -16.83
CA THR A 32 -7.19 9.03 -16.15
C THR A 32 -8.03 9.71 -15.07
N GLY A 33 -9.33 9.42 -14.99
CA GLY A 33 -10.23 9.93 -13.94
C GLY A 33 -9.93 9.31 -12.57
N GLU A 34 -10.41 9.92 -11.49
CA GLU A 34 -10.19 9.44 -10.12
C GLU A 34 -10.79 8.03 -9.90
N LEU A 35 -10.20 7.25 -8.99
CA LEU A 35 -10.63 5.88 -8.66
C LEU A 35 -10.75 5.72 -7.14
N GLY A 36 -11.60 4.79 -6.72
CA GLY A 36 -11.97 4.56 -5.32
C GLY A 36 -13.36 5.11 -4.97
N ALA A 37 -13.63 5.21 -3.67
CA ALA A 37 -14.76 5.97 -3.14
C ALA A 37 -14.38 7.44 -2.93
N ILE A 38 -14.91 8.32 -3.78
CA ILE A 38 -14.68 9.76 -3.78
C ILE A 38 -15.78 10.40 -2.91
N TYR A 39 -15.46 10.60 -1.65
CA TYR A 39 -16.39 11.09 -0.64
C TYR A 39 -16.57 12.61 -0.70
N GLN A 40 -17.83 13.03 -0.66
CA GLN A 40 -18.29 14.37 -0.28
C GLN A 40 -19.48 14.20 0.67
N LYS A 41 -19.79 15.23 1.46
CA LYS A 41 -20.85 15.14 2.46
C LYS A 41 -22.23 14.87 1.85
N GLU A 42 -22.49 15.46 0.68
CA GLU A 42 -23.77 15.34 -0.01
C GLU A 42 -23.83 14.12 -0.95
N GLN A 43 -22.68 13.51 -1.26
CA GLN A 43 -22.60 12.40 -2.23
C GLN A 43 -21.30 11.61 -2.11
N THR A 44 -21.33 10.33 -2.47
CA THR A 44 -20.12 9.54 -2.72
C THR A 44 -20.16 8.98 -4.13
N ILE A 45 -19.07 9.18 -4.88
CA ILE A 45 -18.89 8.58 -6.20
C ILE A 45 -17.97 7.37 -6.06
N PHE A 46 -18.47 6.20 -6.39
CA PHE A 46 -17.69 4.96 -6.47
C PHE A 46 -17.18 4.82 -7.90
N GLN A 47 -15.87 4.73 -8.08
CA GLN A 47 -15.25 4.52 -9.39
C GLN A 47 -14.21 3.40 -9.32
N VAL A 48 -14.35 2.38 -10.18
CA VAL A 48 -13.40 1.26 -10.24
C VAL A 48 -13.09 0.88 -11.67
N TRP A 49 -11.83 0.58 -11.96
CA TRP A 49 -11.39 0.18 -13.28
C TRP A 49 -11.52 -1.34 -13.45
N SER A 50 -12.39 -1.77 -14.37
CA SER A 50 -12.64 -3.18 -14.65
C SER A 50 -13.11 -3.35 -16.11
N PRO A 51 -12.22 -3.14 -17.10
CA PRO A 51 -12.59 -3.05 -18.51
C PRO A 51 -13.20 -4.35 -19.06
N VAL A 52 -12.81 -5.47 -18.48
CA VAL A 52 -13.13 -6.84 -18.93
C VAL A 52 -14.32 -7.47 -18.20
N ALA A 53 -14.87 -6.82 -17.18
CA ALA A 53 -16.07 -7.30 -16.50
C ALA A 53 -17.32 -7.11 -17.36
N GLU A 54 -18.28 -8.02 -17.18
CA GLU A 54 -19.63 -7.88 -17.75
C GLU A 54 -20.51 -7.02 -16.86
N ASN A 55 -20.32 -7.10 -15.54
CA ASN A 55 -21.07 -6.31 -14.57
C ASN A 55 -20.23 -5.97 -13.35
N VAL A 56 -20.45 -4.78 -12.78
CA VAL A 56 -19.90 -4.39 -11.48
C VAL A 56 -21.00 -3.79 -10.62
N GLU A 57 -21.07 -4.21 -9.35
CA GLU A 57 -22.02 -3.71 -8.36
C GLU A 57 -21.27 -3.28 -7.09
N VAL A 58 -21.79 -2.26 -6.40
CA VAL A 58 -21.40 -1.93 -5.03
C VAL A 58 -22.30 -2.71 -4.08
N LEU A 59 -21.70 -3.49 -3.19
CA LEU A 59 -22.38 -4.18 -2.10
C LEU A 59 -22.24 -3.34 -0.83
N PHE A 60 -23.31 -2.70 -0.38
CA PHE A 60 -23.28 -1.82 0.78
C PHE A 60 -23.82 -2.53 2.03
N TYR A 61 -23.03 -2.50 3.11
CA TYR A 61 -23.30 -3.25 4.34
C TYR A 61 -23.76 -2.36 5.49
N GLY A 62 -23.93 -1.06 5.27
CA GLY A 62 -24.35 -0.07 6.27
C GLY A 62 -23.22 0.84 6.71
N ILE A 63 -23.49 1.64 7.73
CA ILE A 63 -22.55 2.60 8.32
C ILE A 63 -21.92 1.96 9.58
N TRP A 64 -20.60 2.00 9.67
CA TRP A 64 -19.88 1.54 10.85
C TRP A 64 -20.20 2.42 12.05
N GLU A 65 -20.45 1.77 13.19
CA GLU A 65 -20.51 2.38 14.52
C GLU A 65 -19.91 1.39 15.52
N LYS A 66 -19.65 1.85 16.75
CA LYS A 66 -19.18 0.96 17.80
C LYS A 66 -20.19 -0.17 18.02
N ASP A 67 -19.69 -1.40 18.12
CA ASP A 67 -20.49 -2.63 18.28
C ASP A 67 -21.36 -3.00 17.05
N TYR A 68 -21.20 -2.30 15.92
CA TYR A 68 -21.88 -2.63 14.67
C TYR A 68 -21.49 -4.03 14.17
N ARG A 69 -22.49 -4.88 13.95
CA ARG A 69 -22.29 -6.20 13.35
C ARG A 69 -22.59 -6.12 11.86
N ILE A 70 -21.55 -6.29 11.06
CA ILE A 70 -21.66 -6.34 9.61
C ILE A 70 -22.54 -7.54 9.23
N PRO A 71 -23.66 -7.34 8.51
CA PRO A 71 -24.55 -8.43 8.13
C PRO A 71 -23.88 -9.35 7.09
N GLU A 72 -24.27 -10.62 7.08
CA GLU A 72 -23.75 -11.60 6.10
C GLU A 72 -24.15 -11.26 4.65
N ILE A 73 -25.30 -10.61 4.48
CA ILE A 73 -25.81 -10.12 3.20
C ILE A 73 -25.78 -8.59 3.15
N PRO A 74 -25.49 -7.98 1.99
CA PRO A 74 -25.52 -6.53 1.86
C PRO A 74 -26.93 -5.99 2.13
N LYS A 75 -26.99 -4.82 2.76
CA LYS A 75 -28.24 -4.07 2.98
C LYS A 75 -28.78 -3.50 1.67
N GLU A 76 -27.87 -3.06 0.81
CA GLU A 76 -28.18 -2.53 -0.51
C GLU A 76 -27.18 -3.02 -1.54
N ILE A 77 -27.65 -3.16 -2.79
CA ILE A 77 -26.83 -3.53 -3.93
C ILE A 77 -27.05 -2.47 -4.98
N TRP A 78 -25.98 -1.79 -5.38
CA TRP A 78 -26.06 -0.70 -6.33
C TRP A 78 -25.36 -1.08 -7.63
N GLN A 79 -26.14 -1.10 -8.70
CA GLN A 79 -25.66 -1.41 -10.04
C GLN A 79 -24.79 -0.26 -10.58
N MET A 80 -23.53 -0.54 -10.87
CA MET A 80 -22.64 0.47 -11.48
C MET A 80 -22.90 0.56 -12.99
N GLN A 81 -22.62 1.74 -13.55
CA GLN A 81 -22.67 2.01 -14.97
C GLN A 81 -21.26 2.01 -15.55
N LYS A 82 -21.06 1.34 -16.69
CA LYS A 82 -19.80 1.40 -17.42
C LYS A 82 -19.61 2.80 -18.00
N ILE A 83 -18.45 3.40 -17.74
CA ILE A 83 -18.03 4.71 -18.28
C ILE A 83 -16.83 4.53 -19.22
N GLU A 84 -16.21 5.62 -19.64
CA GLU A 84 -15.08 5.61 -20.57
C GLU A 84 -13.90 4.76 -20.09
N ASN A 85 -13.10 4.27 -21.06
CA ASN A 85 -11.87 3.50 -20.85
C ASN A 85 -12.02 2.28 -19.93
N GLY A 86 -13.24 1.74 -19.79
CA GLY A 86 -13.51 0.53 -19.02
C GLY A 86 -13.58 0.72 -17.51
N ALA A 87 -13.70 1.96 -17.04
CA ALA A 87 -14.10 2.22 -15.66
C ALA A 87 -15.61 2.01 -15.47
N TRP A 88 -16.01 1.81 -14.21
CA TRP A 88 -17.39 1.67 -13.77
C TRP A 88 -17.66 2.72 -12.70
N GLN A 89 -18.87 3.26 -12.68
CA GLN A 89 -19.27 4.30 -11.75
C GLN A 89 -20.64 4.05 -11.11
N TYR A 90 -20.77 4.36 -9.83
CA TYR A 90 -22.05 4.60 -9.18
C TYR A 90 -21.99 5.87 -8.34
N LYS A 91 -23.07 6.65 -8.35
CA LYS A 91 -23.19 7.89 -7.57
C LYS A 91 -24.27 7.71 -6.51
N ALA A 92 -23.88 7.70 -5.24
CA ALA A 92 -24.80 7.72 -4.11
C ALA A 92 -25.01 9.16 -3.66
N GLU A 93 -26.26 9.65 -3.61
CA GLU A 93 -26.60 11.01 -3.16
C GLU A 93 -26.93 11.02 -1.67
N SER A 94 -25.94 10.62 -0.86
CA SER A 94 -26.05 10.59 0.60
C SER A 94 -24.68 10.72 1.27
N ASP A 95 -24.69 11.11 2.54
CA ASP A 95 -23.50 11.06 3.39
C ASP A 95 -23.20 9.60 3.75
N LEU A 96 -22.16 9.05 3.13
CA LEU A 96 -21.68 7.70 3.38
C LEU A 96 -20.42 7.67 4.26
N HIS A 97 -20.19 8.68 5.10
CA HIS A 97 -19.13 8.63 6.10
C HIS A 97 -19.28 7.36 6.94
N LEU A 98 -18.19 6.60 7.09
CA LEU A 98 -18.14 5.29 7.74
C LEU A 98 -18.93 4.18 7.02
N GLY A 99 -19.34 4.40 5.77
CA GLY A 99 -20.00 3.40 4.95
C GLY A 99 -19.11 2.21 4.62
N ILE A 100 -19.64 1.00 4.80
CA ILE A 100 -18.94 -0.27 4.60
C ILE A 100 -19.37 -0.86 3.26
N TYR A 101 -18.42 -1.18 2.38
CA TYR A 101 -18.74 -1.76 1.08
C TYR A 101 -17.70 -2.75 0.55
N LEU A 102 -18.13 -3.53 -0.45
CA LEU A 102 -17.30 -4.32 -1.36
C LEU A 102 -17.76 -4.08 -2.79
N TYR A 103 -16.92 -4.41 -3.77
CA TYR A 103 -17.38 -4.59 -5.15
C TYR A 103 -17.75 -6.05 -5.40
N ARG A 104 -18.78 -6.28 -6.21
CA ARG A 104 -19.07 -7.58 -6.83
C ARG A 104 -18.86 -7.47 -8.34
N VAL A 105 -18.04 -8.37 -8.88
CA VAL A 105 -17.71 -8.43 -10.32
C VAL A 105 -18.35 -9.68 -10.91
N THR A 106 -19.07 -9.51 -12.03
CA THR A 106 -19.59 -10.63 -12.84
C THR A 106 -18.78 -10.76 -14.11
N TYR A 107 -18.35 -11.99 -14.40
CA TYR A 107 -17.53 -12.35 -15.56
C TYR A 107 -18.37 -12.88 -16.74
N PHE A 108 -17.75 -13.03 -17.92
CA PHE A 108 -18.41 -13.51 -19.14
C PHE A 108 -19.07 -14.90 -19.01
N ASN A 109 -18.60 -15.73 -18.08
CA ASN A 109 -19.15 -17.05 -17.79
C ASN A 109 -20.25 -17.04 -16.70
N GLY A 110 -20.68 -15.85 -16.26
CA GLY A 110 -21.69 -15.65 -15.23
C GLY A 110 -21.19 -15.88 -13.79
N LYS A 111 -19.94 -16.29 -13.58
CA LYS A 111 -19.37 -16.39 -12.22
C LYS A 111 -19.24 -14.98 -11.62
N GLN A 112 -19.38 -14.92 -10.30
CA GLN A 112 -19.24 -13.70 -9.51
C GLN A 112 -18.16 -13.87 -8.45
N LYS A 113 -17.39 -12.80 -8.20
CA LYS A 113 -16.48 -12.69 -7.06
C LYS A 113 -16.63 -11.31 -6.41
N THR A 114 -16.31 -11.22 -5.12
CA THR A 114 -16.32 -9.96 -4.37
C THR A 114 -14.92 -9.58 -3.92
N CYS A 115 -14.64 -8.29 -3.84
CA CYS A 115 -13.36 -7.78 -3.38
C CYS A 115 -13.52 -6.42 -2.71
N VAL A 116 -12.55 -6.08 -1.86
CA VAL A 116 -12.36 -4.70 -1.37
C VAL A 116 -11.95 -3.79 -2.54
N ASP A 117 -12.13 -2.50 -2.35
CA ASP A 117 -11.62 -1.50 -3.29
C ASP A 117 -10.09 -1.49 -3.28
N PRO A 118 -9.38 -1.66 -4.41
CA PRO A 118 -7.92 -1.55 -4.43
C PRO A 118 -7.44 -0.15 -4.01
N TYR A 119 -8.28 0.89 -4.15
CA TYR A 119 -8.03 2.26 -3.67
C TYR A 119 -8.59 2.52 -2.27
N ALA A 120 -8.96 1.48 -1.51
CA ALA A 120 -9.40 1.60 -0.13
C ALA A 120 -8.38 2.40 0.71
N LYS A 121 -8.87 3.38 1.46
CA LYS A 121 -8.06 4.19 2.39
C LYS A 121 -8.29 3.82 3.86
N ALA A 122 -9.35 3.05 4.12
CA ALA A 122 -9.66 2.46 5.41
C ALA A 122 -10.33 1.09 5.19
N CYS A 123 -10.08 0.15 6.08
CA CYS A 123 -10.75 -1.15 6.13
C CYS A 123 -11.19 -1.48 7.55
N THR A 124 -12.14 -2.40 7.66
CA THR A 124 -12.45 -3.06 8.93
C THR A 124 -11.30 -3.97 9.35
N ILE A 125 -11.36 -4.45 10.59
CA ILE A 125 -10.40 -5.42 11.14
C ILE A 125 -10.11 -6.58 10.17
N ASN A 126 -8.83 -6.98 10.06
CA ASN A 126 -8.33 -8.02 9.15
C ASN A 126 -8.76 -7.82 7.69
N SER A 127 -8.75 -6.58 7.21
CA SER A 127 -8.98 -6.24 5.79
C SER A 127 -10.34 -6.66 5.23
N GLY A 128 -11.33 -6.97 6.09
CA GLY A 128 -12.54 -7.67 5.65
C GLY A 128 -13.45 -6.88 4.70
N TYR A 129 -13.58 -5.57 4.92
CA TYR A 129 -14.43 -4.67 4.15
C TYR A 129 -13.78 -3.30 3.98
N THR A 130 -14.03 -2.64 2.85
CA THR A 130 -13.63 -1.25 2.66
C THR A 130 -14.55 -0.31 3.44
N VAL A 131 -13.98 0.72 4.05
CA VAL A 131 -14.72 1.76 4.77
C VAL A 131 -14.47 3.12 4.14
N ILE A 132 -15.55 3.82 3.82
CA ILE A 132 -15.56 5.20 3.34
C ILE A 132 -15.35 6.12 4.55
N PHE A 133 -14.58 7.20 4.41
CA PHE A 133 -14.50 8.21 5.45
C PHE A 133 -14.33 9.61 4.88
N ASP A 134 -14.66 10.60 5.71
CA ASP A 134 -14.42 12.02 5.42
C ASP A 134 -12.97 12.30 5.79
N PRO A 135 -12.09 12.67 4.85
CA PRO A 135 -10.70 12.98 5.17
C PRO A 135 -10.52 14.03 6.26
N LYS A 136 -11.53 14.87 6.53
CA LYS A 136 -11.50 15.86 7.61
C LYS A 136 -11.53 15.23 9.00
N THR A 137 -12.14 14.07 9.19
CA THR A 137 -12.27 13.43 10.51
C THR A 137 -11.00 12.75 11.00
N VAL A 138 -10.00 12.62 10.13
CA VAL A 138 -8.68 12.06 10.43
C VAL A 138 -7.56 13.11 10.36
N ARG A 139 -7.91 14.40 10.38
CA ARG A 139 -6.93 15.49 10.49
C ARG A 139 -6.55 15.71 11.96
N LEU A 140 -5.29 16.01 12.21
CA LEU A 140 -4.81 16.38 13.54
C LEU A 140 -4.94 17.91 13.71
N ASP A 141 -5.38 18.38 14.88
CA ASP A 141 -5.68 19.79 15.17
C ASP A 141 -4.47 20.73 14.99
N GLN A 142 -3.28 20.22 15.28
CA GLN A 142 -2.03 20.92 14.97
C GLN A 142 -1.57 20.41 13.61
N GLU A 143 -1.85 21.15 12.53
CA GLU A 143 -1.23 20.82 11.25
C GLU A 143 0.30 20.78 11.47
N SER A 144 0.86 19.60 11.22
CA SER A 144 2.27 19.28 11.38
C SER A 144 3.13 20.43 10.85
N LYS A 145 4.21 20.77 11.56
CA LYS A 145 5.30 21.57 10.97
C LYS A 145 5.50 21.09 9.52
N PRO A 146 5.69 22.01 8.55
CA PRO A 146 5.99 21.61 7.18
C PRO A 146 7.13 20.60 7.20
N ARG A 147 7.13 19.66 6.24
CA ARG A 147 8.20 18.66 6.12
C ARG A 147 9.54 19.34 6.36
N LYS A 148 10.38 18.73 7.18
CA LYS A 148 11.73 19.21 7.40
C LYS A 148 12.35 19.48 6.03
N VAL A 149 12.81 20.71 5.82
CA VAL A 149 13.60 21.05 4.64
C VAL A 149 14.93 20.32 4.80
N PHE A 150 14.98 19.13 4.23
CA PHE A 150 16.18 18.32 4.14
C PHE A 150 16.91 18.73 2.87
N THR A 151 18.22 18.93 2.89
CA THR A 151 18.89 19.64 1.78
C THR A 151 19.43 18.72 0.69
N ASP A 152 19.83 17.50 1.03
CA ASP A 152 20.40 16.54 0.08
C ASP A 152 20.40 15.12 0.69
N ALA A 153 20.03 14.11 -0.11
CA ALA A 153 20.07 12.69 0.24
C ALA A 153 21.40 12.24 0.85
N ILE A 154 22.54 12.83 0.46
CA ILE A 154 23.86 12.46 1.01
C ILE A 154 24.03 12.82 2.49
N ASN A 155 23.20 13.73 3.02
CA ASN A 155 23.23 14.13 4.42
C ASN A 155 22.35 13.20 5.29
N ALA A 156 21.77 12.14 4.70
CA ALA A 156 20.80 11.31 5.39
C ALA A 156 21.53 10.24 6.21
N VAL A 157 21.22 10.22 7.50
CA VAL A 157 21.47 9.08 8.38
C VAL A 157 20.14 8.37 8.58
N ILE A 158 20.03 7.18 7.99
CA ILE A 158 18.84 6.34 7.99
C ILE A 158 18.97 5.27 9.08
N TYR A 159 17.95 5.14 9.91
CA TYR A 159 17.83 4.08 10.91
C TYR A 159 16.64 3.19 10.56
N GLU A 160 16.90 1.94 10.19
CA GLU A 160 15.86 0.97 9.83
C GLU A 160 15.31 0.28 11.08
N ALA A 161 13.98 0.17 11.20
CA ALA A 161 13.33 -0.46 12.34
C ALA A 161 11.89 -0.92 12.05
N SER A 162 11.38 -1.82 12.88
CA SER A 162 9.97 -2.21 12.93
C SER A 162 9.22 -1.43 14.02
N ILE A 163 7.99 -0.99 13.73
CA ILE A 163 7.10 -0.32 14.69
C ILE A 163 6.89 -1.18 15.94
N ARG A 164 6.72 -2.50 15.73
CA ARG A 164 6.59 -3.46 16.82
C ARG A 164 7.87 -3.54 17.63
N ASP A 165 8.99 -3.79 16.97
CA ASP A 165 10.25 -4.15 17.63
C ASP A 165 10.85 -3.00 18.44
N LEU A 166 10.63 -1.75 18.00
CA LEU A 166 11.10 -0.56 18.70
C LEU A 166 10.59 -0.45 20.13
N THR A 167 9.43 -1.03 20.45
CA THR A 167 8.73 -0.76 21.71
C THR A 167 8.15 -1.99 22.41
N ILE A 168 8.22 -3.19 21.81
CA ILE A 168 7.61 -4.40 22.38
C ILE A 168 8.30 -4.94 23.64
N TYR A 169 9.56 -4.57 23.88
CA TYR A 169 10.34 -5.09 25.01
C TYR A 169 9.67 -4.76 26.37
N PRO A 170 9.43 -5.76 27.25
CA PRO A 170 8.58 -5.58 28.42
C PRO A 170 9.19 -4.69 29.51
N HIS A 171 10.52 -4.65 29.63
CA HIS A 171 11.22 -3.94 30.72
C HIS A 171 11.50 -2.46 30.39
N THR A 172 10.49 -1.80 29.85
CA THR A 172 10.45 -0.36 29.56
C THR A 172 9.17 0.25 30.12
N ASP A 173 9.18 1.55 30.39
CA ASP A 173 8.00 2.33 30.83
C ASP A 173 7.11 2.83 29.68
N ILE A 174 7.37 2.41 28.44
CA ILE A 174 6.50 2.63 27.28
C ILE A 174 5.16 1.95 27.53
N LYS A 175 4.05 2.69 27.45
CA LYS A 175 2.71 2.17 27.70
C LYS A 175 2.18 1.39 26.50
N TYR A 176 2.33 1.94 25.30
CA TYR A 176 1.74 1.41 24.06
C TYR A 176 2.73 0.53 23.30
N LYS A 177 3.12 -0.59 23.91
CA LYS A 177 4.14 -1.50 23.40
C LYS A 177 3.73 -2.13 22.06
N GLY A 178 4.60 -1.98 21.07
CA GLY A 178 4.45 -2.51 19.72
C GLY A 178 3.38 -1.84 18.87
N LYS A 179 3.00 -0.60 19.21
CA LYS A 179 1.89 0.15 18.60
C LYS A 179 2.38 1.49 18.05
N TYR A 180 1.64 2.08 17.12
CA TYR A 180 1.94 3.43 16.58
C TYR A 180 2.16 4.45 17.70
N LEU A 181 1.25 4.48 18.68
CA LEU A 181 1.34 5.43 19.79
C LEU A 181 2.53 5.19 20.72
N GLY A 182 3.15 4.01 20.72
CA GLY A 182 4.35 3.74 21.50
C GLY A 182 5.53 4.63 21.09
N LEU A 183 5.58 5.05 19.83
CA LEU A 183 6.57 5.97 19.27
C LEU A 183 6.20 7.44 19.42
N THR A 184 5.07 7.75 20.06
CA THR A 184 4.70 9.13 20.45
C THR A 184 5.12 9.47 21.87
N GLU A 185 5.48 8.46 22.67
CA GLU A 185 5.77 8.64 24.08
C GLU A 185 7.17 9.22 24.31
N THR A 186 7.24 10.28 25.12
CA THR A 186 8.49 10.98 25.50
C THR A 186 8.84 10.76 26.98
N ASN A 187 10.09 11.03 27.33
CA ASN A 187 10.68 10.79 28.65
C ASN A 187 10.56 9.34 29.11
N LYS A 188 10.80 8.40 28.18
CA LYS A 188 10.70 6.95 28.42
C LYS A 188 12.05 6.33 28.65
N THR A 189 12.10 5.40 29.60
CA THR A 189 13.33 4.73 30.04
C THR A 189 13.18 3.23 30.20
N ASN A 190 14.32 2.52 30.15
CA ASN A 190 14.43 1.16 30.64
C ASN A 190 14.70 1.14 32.16
N GLN A 191 14.84 -0.06 32.74
CA GLN A 191 15.12 -0.22 34.18
C GLN A 191 16.44 0.40 34.67
N GLU A 192 17.38 0.70 33.77
CA GLU A 192 18.65 1.36 34.07
C GLU A 192 18.58 2.89 33.96
N GLY A 193 17.40 3.44 33.64
CA GLY A 193 17.20 4.88 33.42
C GLY A 193 17.74 5.37 32.07
N LYS A 194 18.07 4.48 31.13
CA LYS A 194 18.50 4.87 29.78
C LYS A 194 17.29 5.16 28.89
N PRO A 195 17.36 6.17 27.99
CA PRO A 195 16.25 6.51 27.11
C PRO A 195 15.90 5.35 26.18
N VAL A 196 14.62 5.21 25.84
CA VAL A 196 14.09 4.22 24.89
C VAL A 196 13.10 4.86 23.90
N GLY A 197 12.70 4.13 22.87
CA GLY A 197 11.71 4.60 21.90
C GLY A 197 12.15 5.90 21.21
N LEU A 198 11.24 6.87 21.15
CA LEU A 198 11.45 8.16 20.49
C LEU A 198 12.67 8.93 21.04
N ASP A 199 12.84 8.95 22.37
CA ASP A 199 13.93 9.71 23.00
C ASP A 199 15.30 9.13 22.64
N TYR A 200 15.40 7.80 22.56
CA TYR A 200 16.63 7.14 22.13
C TYR A 200 16.93 7.43 20.66
N ILE A 201 15.94 7.27 19.77
CA ILE A 201 16.10 7.55 18.33
C ILE A 201 16.58 9.00 18.13
N LYS A 202 15.98 9.95 18.84
CA LYS A 202 16.41 11.35 18.83
C LYS A 202 17.86 11.50 19.31
N SER A 203 18.23 10.82 20.41
CA SER A 203 19.58 10.92 20.98
C SER A 203 20.68 10.37 20.07
N LEU A 204 20.36 9.44 19.15
CA LEU A 204 21.29 8.94 18.14
C LEU A 204 21.67 10.00 17.10
N GLY A 205 20.87 11.05 16.93
CA GLY A 205 21.09 12.08 15.91
C GLY A 205 20.77 11.64 14.48
N VAL A 206 19.97 10.57 14.32
CA VAL A 206 19.53 10.10 13.01
C VAL A 206 18.61 11.13 12.36
N THR A 207 18.63 11.18 11.03
CA THR A 207 17.80 12.14 10.28
C THR A 207 16.47 11.53 9.86
N HIS A 208 16.46 10.23 9.60
CA HIS A 208 15.32 9.50 9.07
C HIS A 208 15.17 8.16 9.79
N LEU A 209 13.94 7.83 10.15
CA LEU A 209 13.53 6.50 10.57
C LEU A 209 12.91 5.80 9.35
N GLN A 210 13.59 4.76 8.84
CA GLN A 210 13.01 3.86 7.85
C GLN A 210 12.21 2.79 8.58
N LEU A 211 10.90 2.80 8.39
CA LEU A 211 10.01 1.84 9.00
C LEU A 211 9.73 0.72 8.00
N LEU A 212 9.88 -0.52 8.47
CA LEU A 212 9.34 -1.72 7.81
C LEU A 212 7.85 -1.52 7.44
N PRO A 213 7.31 -2.35 6.52
CA PRO A 213 5.97 -2.14 5.98
C PRO A 213 4.90 -1.88 7.06
N PHE A 214 4.11 -0.83 6.83
CA PHE A 214 3.01 -0.43 7.72
C PHE A 214 1.71 -0.09 6.98
N TYR A 215 1.60 -0.47 5.70
CA TYR A 215 0.27 -0.72 5.14
C TYR A 215 -0.19 -2.12 5.52
N ASP A 216 -1.48 -2.37 5.35
CA ASP A 216 -2.22 -3.58 5.71
C ASP A 216 -1.64 -4.87 5.08
N PHE A 217 -1.29 -5.84 5.93
CA PHE A 217 -0.70 -7.12 5.56
C PHE A 217 -1.38 -8.32 6.24
N ALA A 218 -1.17 -9.53 5.71
CA ALA A 218 -2.10 -10.64 5.93
C ALA A 218 -1.88 -11.48 7.20
N THR A 219 -0.63 -11.74 7.59
CA THR A 219 -0.30 -12.88 8.47
C THR A 219 -0.38 -12.60 9.97
N VAL A 220 -0.67 -11.36 10.36
CA VAL A 220 -0.95 -11.01 11.77
C VAL A 220 -2.45 -10.78 11.93
N ASP A 221 -3.10 -11.65 12.71
CA ASP A 221 -4.49 -11.45 13.09
C ASP A 221 -4.61 -10.23 14.01
N GLU A 222 -5.21 -9.16 13.50
CA GLU A 222 -5.39 -7.90 14.19
C GLU A 222 -6.25 -8.04 15.46
N SER A 223 -7.05 -9.11 15.58
CA SER A 223 -7.83 -9.41 16.79
C SER A 223 -6.97 -10.01 17.91
N ASN A 224 -5.80 -10.56 17.56
CA ASN A 224 -4.84 -11.11 18.50
C ASN A 224 -3.39 -10.84 18.04
N PRO A 225 -2.98 -9.57 17.94
CA PRO A 225 -1.77 -9.16 17.20
C PRO A 225 -0.47 -9.61 17.87
N PHE A 226 -0.53 -10.05 19.12
CA PHE A 226 0.63 -10.53 19.89
C PHE A 226 0.86 -12.03 19.76
N ALA A 227 -0.08 -12.80 19.19
CA ALA A 227 0.06 -14.25 19.04
C ALA A 227 1.04 -14.65 17.93
N THR A 228 1.16 -13.83 16.89
CA THR A 228 2.10 -14.03 15.78
C THR A 228 3.00 -12.81 15.63
N TYR A 229 3.99 -12.92 14.75
CA TYR A 229 4.87 -11.83 14.36
C TYR A 229 5.09 -11.94 12.85
N ASN A 230 5.06 -10.80 12.15
CA ASN A 230 5.53 -10.67 10.79
C ASN A 230 6.20 -9.29 10.61
N TRP A 231 7.08 -9.19 9.63
CA TRP A 231 7.67 -7.94 9.15
C TRP A 231 6.72 -7.11 8.29
N GLY A 232 5.70 -7.71 7.66
CA GLY A 232 4.69 -7.03 6.85
C GLY A 232 4.95 -7.04 5.34
N TYR A 233 5.83 -7.92 4.85
CA TYR A 233 6.14 -8.06 3.42
C TYR A 233 5.09 -8.89 2.65
N ASP A 234 3.89 -9.06 3.21
CA ASP A 234 2.77 -9.81 2.68
C ASP A 234 1.55 -8.88 2.43
N PRO A 235 1.67 -7.91 1.49
CA PRO A 235 0.68 -6.84 1.31
C PRO A 235 -0.71 -7.35 0.91
N VAL A 236 -1.74 -6.74 1.51
CA VAL A 236 -3.16 -6.94 1.19
C VAL A 236 -3.81 -5.65 0.65
N ASN A 237 -3.67 -4.53 1.36
CA ASN A 237 -4.21 -3.23 0.91
C ASN A 237 -3.14 -2.14 0.99
N TYR A 238 -2.61 -1.73 -0.16
CA TYR A 238 -1.48 -0.78 -0.22
C TYR A 238 -1.75 0.61 0.35
N ASN A 239 -3.01 1.04 0.46
CA ASN A 239 -3.42 2.39 0.87
C ASN A 239 -4.07 2.43 2.26
N VAL A 240 -4.09 1.31 2.99
CA VAL A 240 -4.67 1.21 4.33
C VAL A 240 -3.54 0.98 5.32
N PRO A 241 -3.45 1.72 6.43
CA PRO A 241 -2.47 1.40 7.49
C PRO A 241 -2.70 0.02 8.09
N GLU A 242 -1.63 -0.62 8.55
CA GLU A 242 -1.68 -1.90 9.26
C GLU A 242 -2.45 -1.77 10.58
N GLY A 243 -3.41 -2.66 10.84
CA GLY A 243 -4.23 -2.59 12.05
C GLY A 243 -3.59 -3.24 13.27
N SER A 244 -2.68 -4.20 13.12
CA SER A 244 -2.00 -4.83 14.28
C SER A 244 -1.15 -3.84 15.08
N PHE A 245 -0.73 -2.73 14.47
CA PHE A 245 -0.05 -1.61 15.13
C PHE A 245 -1.00 -0.59 15.76
N SER A 246 -2.31 -0.67 15.49
CA SER A 246 -3.35 0.16 16.10
C SER A 246 -3.70 -0.32 17.52
N LEU A 247 -4.10 0.60 18.39
CA LEU A 247 -4.71 0.25 19.69
C LEU A 247 -6.15 -0.25 19.53
N TYR A 248 -6.86 0.21 18.50
CA TYR A 248 -8.26 -0.08 18.25
C TYR A 248 -8.45 -0.53 16.80
N PRO A 249 -7.95 -1.71 16.40
CA PRO A 249 -8.04 -2.20 15.01
C PRO A 249 -9.48 -2.35 14.51
N GLU A 250 -10.45 -2.52 15.41
CA GLU A 250 -11.89 -2.57 15.12
C GLU A 250 -12.47 -1.22 14.67
N ASN A 251 -11.82 -0.11 15.05
CA ASN A 251 -12.17 1.22 14.57
C ASN A 251 -11.38 1.52 13.29
N PRO A 252 -12.05 1.62 12.12
CA PRO A 252 -11.37 1.80 10.83
C PRO A 252 -10.55 3.08 10.75
N LEU A 253 -10.87 4.11 11.54
CA LEU A 253 -10.16 5.39 11.55
C LEU A 253 -9.01 5.45 12.56
N ALA A 254 -9.03 4.61 13.60
CA ALA A 254 -8.02 4.68 14.66
C ALA A 254 -6.61 4.45 14.10
N ARG A 255 -6.42 3.44 13.25
CA ARG A 255 -5.13 3.15 12.60
C ARG A 255 -4.57 4.32 11.78
N ILE A 256 -5.46 5.10 11.14
CA ILE A 256 -5.08 6.28 10.35
C ILE A 256 -4.63 7.41 11.29
N ILE A 257 -5.44 7.70 12.31
CA ILE A 257 -5.18 8.78 13.26
C ILE A 257 -3.90 8.50 14.05
N GLU A 258 -3.75 7.29 14.58
CA GLU A 258 -2.60 6.87 15.38
C GLU A 258 -1.29 6.89 14.57
N LEU A 259 -1.33 6.43 13.31
CA LEU A 259 -0.18 6.54 12.41
C LEU A 259 0.19 8.00 12.14
N LYS A 260 -0.79 8.88 11.89
CA LYS A 260 -0.53 10.32 11.74
C LYS A 260 0.07 10.92 13.00
N MET A 261 -0.38 10.52 14.19
CA MET A 261 0.18 10.97 15.46
C MET A 261 1.64 10.52 15.63
N MET A 262 1.95 9.28 15.26
CA MET A 262 3.32 8.76 15.26
C MET A 262 4.23 9.57 14.34
N ILE A 263 3.81 9.79 13.09
CA ILE A 263 4.60 10.56 12.12
C ILE A 263 4.78 12.01 12.60
N GLN A 264 3.72 12.61 13.13
CA GLN A 264 3.79 13.95 13.72
C GLN A 264 4.79 14.03 14.87
N ALA A 265 4.82 13.04 15.78
CA ALA A 265 5.76 13.01 16.90
C ALA A 265 7.22 12.90 16.43
N LEU A 266 7.48 12.10 15.38
CA LEU A 266 8.79 12.00 14.75
C LEU A 266 9.20 13.34 14.11
N HIS A 267 8.29 13.98 13.35
CA HIS A 267 8.54 15.29 12.73
C HIS A 267 8.78 16.39 13.77
N GLN A 268 8.06 16.39 14.89
CA GLN A 268 8.27 17.35 15.99
C GLN A 268 9.66 17.21 16.64
N ASN A 269 10.31 16.06 16.47
CA ASN A 269 11.67 15.77 16.91
C ASN A 269 12.70 15.79 15.76
N ASP A 270 12.36 16.43 14.64
CA ASP A 270 13.21 16.63 13.47
C ASP A 270 13.68 15.32 12.78
N ILE A 271 12.90 14.25 12.92
CA ILE A 271 13.13 12.94 12.32
C ILE A 271 12.13 12.73 11.17
N GLY A 272 12.63 12.55 9.94
CA GLY A 272 11.81 12.19 8.79
C GLY A 272 11.42 10.70 8.80
N VAL A 273 10.36 10.34 8.09
CA VAL A 273 9.89 8.95 7.96
C VAL A 273 10.11 8.46 6.54
N ILE A 274 10.84 7.35 6.40
CA ILE A 274 10.95 6.58 5.15
C ILE A 274 10.05 5.37 5.30
N MET A 275 9.13 5.18 4.35
CA MET A 275 8.24 4.03 4.31
C MET A 275 8.83 2.92 3.45
N ASP A 276 8.94 1.71 3.99
CA ASP A 276 9.20 0.51 3.21
C ASP A 276 7.94 0.10 2.43
N VAL A 277 8.06 -0.06 1.11
CA VAL A 277 6.93 -0.33 0.21
C VAL A 277 7.18 -1.52 -0.72
N VAL A 278 6.21 -2.43 -0.77
CA VAL A 278 6.28 -3.75 -1.44
C VAL A 278 5.33 -3.81 -2.62
N TYR A 279 5.52 -2.93 -3.60
CA TYR A 279 4.71 -2.94 -4.84
C TYR A 279 5.08 -4.07 -5.82
N ASN A 280 6.02 -4.94 -5.46
CA ASN A 280 6.56 -5.97 -6.35
C ASN A 280 5.72 -7.27 -6.37
N HIS A 281 4.94 -7.56 -5.33
CA HIS A 281 4.06 -8.72 -5.24
C HIS A 281 2.85 -8.47 -4.31
N VAL A 282 1.93 -9.45 -4.20
CA VAL A 282 0.80 -9.42 -3.24
C VAL A 282 0.78 -10.73 -2.46
N TYR A 283 0.15 -10.79 -1.29
CA TYR A 283 0.15 -12.02 -0.51
C TYR A 283 -0.65 -13.17 -1.15
N THR A 284 -1.90 -12.92 -1.56
CA THR A 284 -2.79 -13.96 -2.11
C THR A 284 -3.37 -13.50 -3.44
N VAL A 285 -2.77 -13.93 -4.54
CA VAL A 285 -3.12 -13.51 -5.90
C VAL A 285 -4.55 -13.90 -6.26
N GLU A 286 -5.01 -15.05 -5.79
CA GLU A 286 -6.25 -15.71 -6.19
C GLU A 286 -7.51 -14.92 -5.78
N THR A 287 -7.40 -14.20 -4.67
CA THR A 287 -8.47 -13.41 -4.05
C THR A 287 -8.17 -11.91 -4.04
N HIS A 288 -6.99 -11.48 -4.51
CA HIS A 288 -6.63 -10.07 -4.53
C HIS A 288 -7.58 -9.26 -5.44
N PRO A 289 -7.97 -8.03 -5.06
CA PRO A 289 -8.80 -7.14 -5.89
C PRO A 289 -8.29 -6.98 -7.31
N PHE A 290 -6.97 -6.98 -7.50
CA PHE A 290 -6.35 -6.93 -8.82
C PHE A 290 -6.77 -8.08 -9.74
N THR A 291 -6.81 -9.32 -9.23
CA THR A 291 -7.27 -10.49 -10.00
C THR A 291 -8.78 -10.44 -10.20
N ILE A 292 -9.53 -10.05 -9.17
CA ILE A 292 -11.00 -10.07 -9.21
C ILE A 292 -11.54 -9.00 -10.15
N LEU A 293 -10.94 -7.81 -10.17
CA LEU A 293 -11.36 -6.72 -11.04
C LEU A 293 -10.90 -6.93 -12.48
N VAL A 294 -9.66 -7.38 -12.70
CA VAL A 294 -9.11 -7.52 -14.06
C VAL A 294 -8.23 -8.78 -14.15
N PRO A 295 -8.84 -9.96 -14.35
CA PRO A 295 -8.12 -11.24 -14.41
C PRO A 295 -6.95 -11.20 -15.40
N GLY A 296 -5.74 -11.46 -14.91
CA GLY A 296 -4.51 -11.52 -15.68
C GLY A 296 -3.78 -10.19 -15.93
N TYR A 297 -4.37 -9.03 -15.60
CA TYR A 297 -3.79 -7.73 -15.97
C TYR A 297 -2.71 -7.21 -15.02
N TYR A 298 -2.84 -7.41 -13.71
CA TYR A 298 -1.93 -6.76 -12.75
C TYR A 298 -0.64 -7.53 -12.48
N PHE A 299 -0.53 -8.75 -12.99
CA PHE A 299 0.58 -9.65 -12.71
C PHE A 299 1.25 -10.09 -14.00
N ARG A 300 2.54 -10.40 -13.93
CA ARG A 300 3.29 -10.97 -15.03
C ARG A 300 3.04 -12.46 -15.13
N HIS A 301 2.99 -12.95 -16.36
CA HIS A 301 2.85 -14.37 -16.68
C HIS A 301 3.90 -14.78 -17.69
N TYR A 302 4.31 -16.04 -17.62
CA TYR A 302 5.06 -16.69 -18.68
C TYR A 302 4.15 -16.93 -19.91
N PRO A 303 4.73 -17.22 -21.09
CA PRO A 303 3.95 -17.59 -22.28
C PRO A 303 3.02 -18.79 -22.11
N ASN A 304 3.25 -19.64 -21.10
CA ASN A 304 2.37 -20.76 -20.74
C ASN A 304 1.28 -20.39 -19.72
N HIS A 305 1.03 -19.08 -19.53
CA HIS A 305 0.05 -18.50 -18.61
C HIS A 305 0.29 -18.71 -17.12
N LYS A 306 1.39 -19.35 -16.71
CA LYS A 306 1.76 -19.45 -15.30
C LYS A 306 2.25 -18.09 -14.77
N LEU A 307 1.95 -17.80 -13.51
CA LEU A 307 2.49 -16.63 -12.83
C LEU A 307 4.03 -16.62 -12.87
N ALA A 308 4.60 -15.47 -13.16
CA ALA A 308 6.02 -15.22 -12.97
C ALA A 308 6.33 -15.08 -11.48
N ASN A 309 7.52 -15.49 -11.04
CA ASN A 309 7.86 -15.57 -9.62
C ASN A 309 9.31 -15.14 -9.32
N GLY A 310 9.78 -14.08 -9.99
CA GLY A 310 11.08 -13.47 -9.73
C GLY A 310 11.22 -12.93 -8.31
N THR A 311 10.12 -12.65 -7.61
CA THR A 311 10.09 -12.23 -6.20
C THR A 311 10.33 -13.36 -5.22
N PHE A 312 10.15 -14.62 -5.66
CA PHE A 312 10.06 -15.82 -4.81
C PHE A 312 8.87 -15.82 -3.83
N CYS A 313 7.92 -14.89 -3.98
CA CYS A 313 6.73 -14.75 -3.13
C CYS A 313 5.43 -15.19 -3.82
N GLY A 314 5.53 -15.83 -4.99
CA GLY A 314 4.42 -16.43 -5.73
C GLY A 314 3.99 -15.66 -6.98
N ASN A 315 4.29 -14.36 -7.05
CA ASN A 315 3.90 -13.51 -8.17
C ASN A 315 4.80 -12.29 -8.37
N GLU A 316 4.73 -11.71 -9.57
CA GLU A 316 5.33 -10.42 -9.91
C GLU A 316 4.24 -9.44 -10.37
N VAL A 317 4.18 -8.25 -9.77
CA VAL A 317 3.31 -7.16 -10.24
C VAL A 317 3.87 -6.61 -11.56
N ALA A 318 2.99 -6.46 -12.55
CA ALA A 318 3.33 -5.97 -13.90
C ALA A 318 3.36 -4.44 -13.97
N SER A 319 4.30 -3.81 -13.25
CA SER A 319 4.37 -2.35 -13.10
C SER A 319 4.46 -1.59 -14.44
N GLU A 320 4.95 -2.24 -15.50
CA GLU A 320 5.06 -1.70 -16.85
C GLU A 320 3.69 -1.43 -17.52
N ARG A 321 2.62 -2.03 -17.00
CA ARG A 321 1.26 -1.84 -17.52
C ARG A 321 0.67 -0.55 -16.99
N SER A 322 0.06 0.23 -17.88
CA SER A 322 -0.28 1.63 -17.60
C SER A 322 -1.15 1.88 -16.37
N MET A 323 -2.15 1.02 -16.09
CA MET A 323 -3.00 1.17 -14.90
C MET A 323 -2.35 0.59 -13.64
N VAL A 324 -1.38 -0.31 -13.76
CA VAL A 324 -0.55 -0.77 -12.63
C VAL A 324 0.44 0.33 -12.23
N ARG A 325 1.14 0.92 -13.20
CA ARG A 325 1.99 2.09 -12.99
C ARG A 325 1.23 3.21 -12.31
N ARG A 326 0.07 3.56 -12.87
CA ARG A 326 -0.80 4.58 -12.31
C ARG A 326 -1.16 4.27 -10.86
N TYR A 327 -1.57 3.04 -10.56
CA TYR A 327 -1.90 2.63 -9.20
C TYR A 327 -0.73 2.84 -8.22
N ILE A 328 0.48 2.41 -8.60
CA ILE A 328 1.67 2.56 -7.76
C ILE A 328 1.99 4.05 -7.52
N VAL A 329 1.95 4.87 -8.58
CA VAL A 329 2.14 6.32 -8.48
C VAL A 329 1.09 6.94 -7.56
N ASP A 330 -0.20 6.66 -7.78
CA ASP A 330 -1.32 7.19 -6.99
C ASP A 330 -1.18 6.79 -5.52
N SER A 331 -0.77 5.54 -5.23
CA SER A 331 -0.52 5.04 -3.87
C SER A 331 0.63 5.76 -3.18
N VAL A 332 1.77 5.92 -3.85
CA VAL A 332 2.92 6.66 -3.31
C VAL A 332 2.55 8.12 -3.04
N LEU A 333 1.81 8.76 -3.95
CA LEU A 333 1.35 10.14 -3.79
C LEU A 333 0.32 10.27 -2.67
N TYR A 334 -0.54 9.27 -2.46
CA TYR A 334 -1.45 9.23 -1.33
C TYR A 334 -0.69 9.21 0.01
N TRP A 335 0.24 8.28 0.21
CA TRP A 335 1.08 8.22 1.42
C TRP A 335 1.84 9.52 1.65
N THR A 336 2.41 10.07 0.58
CA THR A 336 3.12 11.34 0.58
C THR A 336 2.22 12.48 1.05
N ASN A 337 1.04 12.66 0.46
CA ASN A 337 0.17 13.81 0.71
C ASN A 337 -0.65 13.67 2.00
N GLU A 338 -1.18 12.49 2.28
CA GLU A 338 -2.08 12.23 3.41
C GLU A 338 -1.31 12.07 4.73
N PHE A 339 -0.17 11.39 4.70
CA PHE A 339 0.63 11.05 5.89
C PHE A 339 1.94 11.84 6.00
N LYS A 340 2.27 12.67 5.00
CA LYS A 340 3.49 13.51 4.98
C LYS A 340 4.80 12.71 5.04
N ILE A 341 4.81 11.50 4.46
CA ILE A 341 6.02 10.66 4.32
C ILE A 341 7.17 11.44 3.65
N ASN A 342 8.39 11.21 4.14
CA ASN A 342 9.63 11.90 3.71
C ASN A 342 10.49 11.05 2.76
N GLY A 343 10.16 9.78 2.56
CA GLY A 343 10.84 8.94 1.60
C GLY A 343 10.26 7.56 1.49
N PHE A 344 10.73 6.81 0.50
CA PHE A 344 10.29 5.46 0.21
C PHE A 344 11.49 4.55 -0.02
N ARG A 345 11.50 3.41 0.67
CA ARG A 345 12.38 2.28 0.40
C ARG A 345 11.58 1.24 -0.37
N PHE A 346 11.92 1.04 -1.64
CA PHE A 346 11.23 0.08 -2.51
C PHE A 346 11.82 -1.30 -2.32
N ASP A 347 11.00 -2.20 -1.77
CA ASP A 347 11.30 -3.62 -1.66
C ASP A 347 11.41 -4.26 -3.04
N LEU A 348 12.44 -5.08 -3.22
CA LEU A 348 12.80 -5.72 -4.49
C LEU A 348 12.60 -4.78 -5.69
N MET A 349 13.06 -3.53 -5.57
CA MET A 349 12.90 -2.47 -6.58
C MET A 349 13.25 -2.93 -8.00
N GLY A 350 14.21 -3.86 -8.15
CA GLY A 350 14.60 -4.43 -9.45
C GLY A 350 13.51 -5.23 -10.18
N ILE A 351 12.43 -5.64 -9.50
CA ILE A 351 11.23 -6.23 -10.11
C ILE A 351 10.38 -5.16 -10.82
N LEU A 352 10.43 -3.91 -10.36
CA LEU A 352 9.69 -2.80 -10.96
C LEU A 352 10.42 -2.26 -12.20
N ASP A 353 9.65 -1.68 -13.12
CA ASP A 353 10.20 -1.08 -14.33
C ASP A 353 10.70 0.36 -14.11
N VAL A 354 11.72 0.74 -14.89
CA VAL A 354 12.37 2.04 -14.86
C VAL A 354 11.39 3.19 -15.09
N GLU A 355 10.40 3.02 -15.98
CA GLU A 355 9.46 4.08 -16.32
C GLU A 355 8.56 4.38 -15.12
N THR A 356 8.06 3.34 -14.43
CA THR A 356 7.29 3.51 -13.18
C THR A 356 8.09 4.22 -12.09
N ILE A 357 9.30 3.74 -11.78
CA ILE A 357 10.15 4.38 -10.74
C ILE A 357 10.51 5.83 -11.12
N SER A 358 10.79 6.08 -12.40
CA SER A 358 11.08 7.43 -12.88
C SER A 358 9.88 8.35 -12.78
N GLN A 359 8.67 7.85 -13.09
CA GLN A 359 7.44 8.64 -12.96
C GLN A 359 7.16 8.97 -11.50
N ILE A 360 7.31 8.01 -10.58
CA ILE A 360 7.19 8.28 -9.14
C ILE A 360 8.17 9.39 -8.73
N ARG A 361 9.44 9.31 -9.15
CA ARG A 361 10.44 10.33 -8.85
C ARG A 361 10.04 11.71 -9.36
N GLN A 362 9.52 11.79 -10.59
CA GLN A 362 9.06 13.03 -11.20
C GLN A 362 7.90 13.65 -10.42
N GLU A 363 6.89 12.87 -10.07
CA GLU A 363 5.72 13.35 -9.30
C GLU A 363 6.13 13.78 -7.88
N LEU A 364 6.98 13.00 -7.21
CA LEU A 364 7.50 13.36 -5.89
C LEU A 364 8.31 14.67 -5.92
N ASN A 365 9.06 14.92 -6.99
CA ASN A 365 9.79 16.19 -7.16
C ASN A 365 8.89 17.41 -7.30
N GLN A 366 7.65 17.25 -7.78
CA GLN A 366 6.67 18.33 -7.82
C GLN A 366 6.14 18.69 -6.42
N ILE A 367 6.19 17.74 -5.48
CA ILE A 367 5.79 17.94 -4.09
C ILE A 367 6.97 18.48 -3.27
N ASP A 368 8.09 17.75 -3.28
CA ASP A 368 9.32 18.10 -2.57
C ASP A 368 10.49 17.28 -3.15
N GLN A 369 11.49 17.99 -3.70
CA GLN A 369 12.67 17.39 -4.32
C GLN A 369 13.54 16.58 -3.33
N ASN A 370 13.34 16.80 -2.02
CA ASN A 370 14.15 16.18 -0.97
C ASN A 370 13.56 14.88 -0.45
N ILE A 371 12.40 14.46 -0.96
CA ILE A 371 11.83 13.14 -0.63
C ILE A 371 12.81 12.06 -1.07
N ILE A 372 13.26 11.22 -0.15
CA ILE A 372 14.25 10.17 -0.44
C ILE A 372 13.57 9.04 -1.22
N MET A 373 14.22 8.54 -2.26
CA MET A 373 13.88 7.27 -2.89
C MET A 373 15.10 6.38 -2.88
N LEU A 374 14.96 5.19 -2.30
CA LEU A 374 15.96 4.14 -2.33
C LEU A 374 15.31 2.78 -2.52
N GLY A 375 16.07 1.75 -2.86
CA GLY A 375 15.52 0.41 -2.92
C GLY A 375 16.54 -0.68 -3.25
N GLU A 376 16.04 -1.90 -3.25
CA GLU A 376 16.78 -3.11 -3.56
C GLU A 376 16.76 -3.38 -5.08
N GLY A 377 17.75 -2.84 -5.79
CA GLY A 377 17.85 -3.01 -7.25
C GLY A 377 18.41 -4.37 -7.69
N TRP A 378 18.03 -5.46 -7.03
CA TRP A 378 18.52 -6.80 -7.40
C TRP A 378 18.02 -7.19 -8.80
N ASN A 379 18.88 -7.77 -9.63
CA ASN A 379 18.46 -8.28 -10.94
C ASN A 379 17.72 -9.62 -10.79
N MET A 380 16.42 -9.55 -10.58
CA MET A 380 15.52 -10.69 -10.32
C MET A 380 14.44 -10.83 -11.40
N GLY A 381 13.88 -12.03 -11.55
CA GLY A 381 12.88 -12.36 -12.58
C GLY A 381 13.43 -12.39 -14.01
N ASP A 382 12.67 -12.95 -14.94
CA ASP A 382 13.09 -13.15 -16.34
C ASP A 382 12.06 -12.66 -17.37
N ILE A 383 10.86 -12.25 -16.95
CA ILE A 383 9.83 -11.67 -17.83
C ILE A 383 10.18 -10.24 -18.25
N LEU A 384 10.48 -9.36 -17.28
CA LEU A 384 10.79 -7.97 -17.58
C LEU A 384 12.21 -7.88 -18.18
N PRO A 385 12.39 -7.32 -19.41
CA PRO A 385 13.72 -7.22 -20.02
C PRO A 385 14.70 -6.42 -19.14
N ILE A 386 15.95 -6.85 -19.07
CA ILE A 386 17.00 -6.23 -18.22
C ILE A 386 17.06 -4.71 -18.41
N ALA A 387 16.96 -4.21 -19.65
CA ALA A 387 17.01 -2.78 -19.96
C ALA A 387 15.84 -1.95 -19.39
N LYS A 388 14.75 -2.61 -18.97
CA LYS A 388 13.56 -2.01 -18.36
C LYS A 388 13.53 -2.16 -16.84
N LYS A 389 14.37 -2.99 -16.22
CA LYS A 389 14.36 -3.22 -14.75
C LYS A 389 14.99 -2.05 -13.98
N ALA A 390 14.43 -1.72 -12.81
CA ALA A 390 14.99 -0.68 -11.94
C ALA A 390 16.16 -1.20 -11.09
N ILE A 391 17.29 -1.47 -11.76
CA ILE A 391 18.52 -2.06 -11.21
C ILE A 391 19.72 -1.09 -11.36
N PRO A 392 20.82 -1.25 -10.60
CA PRO A 392 21.99 -0.38 -10.66
C PRO A 392 22.58 -0.20 -12.07
N GLU A 393 22.51 -1.23 -12.92
CA GLU A 393 22.97 -1.19 -14.32
C GLU A 393 22.18 -0.17 -15.16
N ASN A 394 20.94 0.14 -14.77
CA ASN A 394 20.10 1.16 -15.37
C ASN A 394 20.07 2.47 -14.58
N SER A 395 20.94 2.66 -13.59
CA SER A 395 20.95 3.85 -12.70
C SER A 395 21.03 5.18 -13.46
N ALA A 396 21.68 5.22 -14.63
CA ALA A 396 21.71 6.41 -15.49
C ALA A 396 20.31 6.93 -15.91
N LYS A 397 19.30 6.04 -15.94
CA LYS A 397 17.90 6.36 -16.22
C LYS A 397 17.11 6.74 -14.97
N LEU A 398 17.65 6.49 -13.79
CA LEU A 398 16.99 6.60 -12.48
C LEU A 398 17.61 7.71 -11.62
N LYS A 399 17.74 8.92 -12.20
CA LYS A 399 18.31 10.07 -11.49
C LYS A 399 17.45 10.42 -10.26
N GLY A 400 18.11 10.62 -9.11
CA GLY A 400 17.43 10.93 -7.85
C GLY A 400 16.83 9.71 -7.14
N VAL A 401 17.22 8.49 -7.56
CA VAL A 401 16.88 7.22 -6.90
C VAL A 401 18.17 6.53 -6.48
N SER A 402 18.23 6.08 -5.23
CA SER A 402 19.39 5.42 -4.65
C SER A 402 19.20 3.90 -4.61
N PHE A 403 20.30 3.17 -4.46
CA PHE A 403 20.29 1.71 -4.35
C PHE A 403 21.02 1.28 -3.08
N PHE A 404 20.56 0.20 -2.45
CA PHE A 404 21.40 -0.50 -1.48
C PHE A 404 22.69 -0.99 -2.17
N ASN A 405 23.84 -0.67 -1.58
CA ASN A 405 25.15 -1.05 -2.12
C ASN A 405 25.64 -2.35 -1.46
N ASP A 406 25.28 -3.47 -2.07
CA ASP A 406 25.73 -4.80 -1.67
C ASP A 406 27.24 -5.00 -1.80
N GLN A 407 27.88 -4.40 -2.81
CA GLN A 407 29.33 -4.46 -2.98
C GLN A 407 30.06 -3.86 -1.77
N PHE A 408 29.62 -2.70 -1.31
CA PHE A 408 30.17 -2.06 -0.11
C PHE A 408 29.92 -2.91 1.14
N ARG A 409 28.68 -3.39 1.32
CA ARG A 409 28.33 -4.29 2.44
C ARG A 409 29.25 -5.52 2.48
N ASN A 410 29.40 -6.20 1.35
CA ASN A 410 30.17 -7.43 1.24
C ASN A 410 31.67 -7.18 1.46
N ALA A 411 32.20 -6.03 1.01
CA ALA A 411 33.58 -5.64 1.24
C ALA A 411 33.90 -5.39 2.72
N VAL A 412 32.95 -4.86 3.50
CA VAL A 412 33.15 -4.53 4.92
C VAL A 412 32.81 -5.72 5.84
N ARG A 413 31.64 -6.35 5.66
CA ARG A 413 31.14 -7.42 6.53
C ARG A 413 31.72 -8.80 6.19
N GLY A 414 32.04 -9.03 4.92
CA GLY A 414 32.20 -10.36 4.35
C GLY A 414 30.86 -10.94 3.87
N ASN A 415 30.95 -11.87 2.92
CA ASN A 415 29.79 -12.52 2.31
C ASN A 415 29.09 -13.44 3.32
#